data_AF-A0A931AJB2-F1
#
_entry.id   AF-A0A931AJB2-F1
#
_cell.length_a   1.000
_cell.length_b   1.000
_cell.length_c   1.000
_cell.angle_alpha   90.00
_cell.angle_beta   90.00
_cell.angle_gamma   90.00
#
_symmetry.space_group_name_H-M   'P 1'
#
loop_
_entity.id
_entity.type
_entity.pdbx_description
1 polymer ?
#
loop_
_entity_poly.entity_id
_entity_poly.type
_entity_poly.pdbx_seq_one_letter_code
_entity_poly.pdbx_strand_id
1 'polypeptide(L)'
;MTWIERTAYPQFKRLTSARVLHVFFTPSPEEVAWAEERTGSPGSCFALVLALKCFQKMARFPSPGEIPDVVIDHVRRCLGLAEDVWQDHGSSRSAKAHRKLVRQRQGVKYDAGRARAIAAAAINALRRLARRL
;
A
#
# COMPACT_ATOMS: atom_id res chain seq x y z
N MET A 1 20.02 -24.41 1.38
CA MET A 1 20.26 -22.98 1.09
C MET A 1 19.00 -22.21 1.45
N THR A 2 19.04 -21.43 2.53
CA THR A 2 17.88 -20.83 3.20
C THR A 2 17.67 -19.38 2.76
N TRP A 3 16.62 -19.13 1.99
CA TRP A 3 16.21 -17.81 1.49
C TRP A 3 15.38 -17.06 2.54
N ILE A 4 16.04 -16.50 3.57
CA ILE A 4 15.35 -15.88 4.72
C ILE A 4 15.61 -14.37 4.87
N GLU A 5 16.47 -13.72 4.07
CA GLU A 5 16.96 -12.37 4.41
C GLU A 5 17.06 -11.35 3.25
N ARG A 6 15.99 -11.08 2.48
CA ARG A 6 16.05 -9.99 1.46
C ARG A 6 14.84 -9.07 1.34
N THR A 7 14.29 -8.62 2.46
CA THR A 7 13.78 -7.24 2.51
C THR A 7 13.84 -6.64 3.91
N ALA A 8 14.57 -5.54 4.03
CA ALA A 8 14.76 -4.78 5.25
C ALA A 8 13.45 -4.09 5.69
N TYR A 9 12.61 -4.80 6.44
CA TYR A 9 11.58 -4.23 7.29
C TYR A 9 11.56 -4.93 8.66
N PRO A 10 12.31 -4.41 9.65
CA PRO A 10 12.21 -4.89 11.05
C PRO A 10 10.78 -4.77 11.61
N GLN A 11 9.99 -3.84 11.08
CA GLN A 11 8.60 -3.58 11.47
C GLN A 11 7.58 -4.53 10.82
N PHE A 12 7.91 -5.25 9.74
CA PHE A 12 7.01 -6.26 9.15
C PHE A 12 6.97 -7.59 9.90
N LYS A 13 7.98 -7.90 10.74
CA LYS A 13 7.93 -9.07 11.65
C LYS A 13 6.73 -9.04 12.62
N ARG A 14 6.11 -7.87 12.82
CA ARG A 14 4.85 -7.69 13.59
C ARG A 14 3.60 -7.53 12.71
N LEU A 15 3.74 -7.40 11.38
CA LEU A 15 2.63 -7.32 10.41
C LEU A 15 2.19 -8.69 9.87
N THR A 16 2.93 -9.77 10.14
CA THR A 16 2.60 -11.16 9.76
C THR A 16 1.56 -11.84 10.65
N SER A 17 0.73 -11.10 11.39
CA SER A 17 -0.49 -11.69 11.92
C SER A 17 -1.54 -11.65 10.81
N ALA A 18 -2.16 -12.80 10.50
CA ALA A 18 -3.28 -12.88 9.56
C ALA A 18 -4.36 -11.81 9.84
N ARG A 19 -4.51 -11.39 11.10
CA ARG A 19 -5.39 -10.30 11.51
C ARG A 19 -5.01 -8.94 10.93
N VAL A 20 -3.73 -8.59 10.92
CA VAL A 20 -3.25 -7.31 10.35
C VAL A 20 -3.42 -7.34 8.83
N LEU A 21 -3.09 -8.46 8.20
CA LEU A 21 -3.31 -8.66 6.77
C LEU A 21 -4.79 -8.45 6.41
N HIS A 22 -5.68 -9.12 7.15
CA HIS A 22 -7.12 -9.05 6.91
C HIS A 22 -7.69 -7.65 7.17
N VAL A 23 -7.27 -6.96 8.22
CA VAL A 23 -7.79 -5.62 8.55
C VAL A 23 -7.33 -4.55 7.55
N PHE A 24 -6.08 -4.61 7.07
CA PHE A 24 -5.51 -3.52 6.28
C PHE A 24 -5.47 -3.79 4.77
N PHE A 25 -5.42 -5.05 4.35
CA PHE A 25 -5.22 -5.41 2.94
C PHE A 25 -6.42 -6.12 2.31
N THR A 26 -7.53 -6.27 3.03
CA THR A 26 -8.80 -6.69 2.42
C THR A 26 -9.46 -5.48 1.74
N PRO A 27 -9.61 -5.45 0.41
CA PRO A 27 -10.36 -4.41 -0.30
C PRO A 27 -11.85 -4.51 -0.02
N SER A 28 -12.51 -3.35 0.12
CA SER A 28 -13.97 -3.32 0.18
C SER A 28 -14.57 -3.52 -1.22
N PRO A 29 -15.82 -3.98 -1.33
CA PRO A 29 -16.48 -4.12 -2.64
C PRO A 29 -16.50 -2.83 -3.46
N GLU A 30 -16.67 -1.67 -2.80
CA GLU A 30 -16.61 -0.35 -3.45
C GLU A 30 -15.22 0.01 -3.98
N GLU A 31 -14.15 -0.47 -3.34
CA GLU A 31 -12.78 -0.30 -3.82
C GLU A 31 -12.50 -1.15 -5.05
N VAL A 32 -13.03 -2.37 -5.06
CA VAL A 32 -12.92 -3.29 -6.19
C VAL A 32 -13.69 -2.75 -7.39
N ALA A 33 -14.97 -2.40 -7.22
CA ALA A 33 -15.80 -1.83 -8.28
C ALA A 33 -15.18 -0.55 -8.86
N TRP A 34 -14.68 0.34 -8.00
CA TRP A 34 -13.96 1.54 -8.44
C TRP A 34 -12.71 1.20 -9.27
N ALA A 35 -11.96 0.17 -8.91
CA ALA A 35 -10.76 -0.22 -9.64
C ALA A 35 -11.13 -0.84 -10.99
N GLU A 36 -12.15 -1.69 -11.03
CA GLU A 36 -12.68 -2.30 -12.26
C GLU A 36 -13.22 -1.24 -13.22
N GLU A 37 -13.98 -0.25 -12.76
CA GLU A 37 -14.45 0.86 -13.60
C GLU A 37 -13.30 1.67 -14.25
N ARG A 38 -12.13 1.69 -13.61
CA ARG A 38 -10.96 2.48 -14.04
C ARG A 38 -9.91 1.68 -14.78
N THR A 39 -10.06 0.36 -14.85
CA THR A 39 -9.08 -0.54 -15.47
C THR A 39 -9.76 -1.47 -16.46
N GLY A 40 -9.10 -1.74 -17.59
CA GLY A 40 -9.66 -2.59 -18.65
C GLY A 40 -9.27 -4.06 -18.55
N SER A 41 -8.43 -4.44 -17.58
CA SER A 41 -7.91 -5.81 -17.46
C SER A 41 -7.77 -6.25 -15.99
N PRO A 42 -7.91 -7.55 -15.70
CA PRO A 42 -7.75 -8.09 -14.34
C PRO A 42 -6.39 -7.77 -13.73
N GLY A 43 -5.31 -7.84 -14.51
CA GLY A 43 -3.95 -7.51 -14.04
C GLY A 43 -3.79 -6.02 -13.68
N SER A 44 -4.40 -5.12 -14.47
CA SER A 44 -4.40 -3.68 -14.15
C SER A 44 -5.27 -3.35 -12.94
N CYS A 45 -6.43 -4.00 -12.80
CA CYS A 45 -7.29 -3.90 -11.62
C CYS A 45 -6.51 -4.31 -10.36
N PHE A 46 -5.86 -5.47 -10.41
CA PHE A 46 -5.04 -5.98 -9.33
C PHE A 46 -3.93 -4.99 -8.94
N ALA A 47 -3.18 -4.48 -9.92
CA ALA A 47 -2.14 -3.49 -9.70
C ALA A 47 -2.66 -2.19 -9.06
N LEU A 48 -3.86 -1.74 -9.44
CA LEU A 48 -4.47 -0.53 -8.89
C LEU A 48 -4.94 -0.72 -7.44
N VAL A 49 -5.60 -1.84 -7.14
CA VAL A 49 -6.05 -2.17 -5.77
C VAL A 49 -4.86 -2.36 -4.83
N LEU A 50 -3.81 -3.06 -5.29
CA LEU A 50 -2.59 -3.24 -4.51
C LEU A 50 -1.94 -1.88 -4.18
N ALA A 51 -1.83 -0.99 -5.17
CA ALA A 51 -1.31 0.35 -4.97
C ALA A 51 -2.16 1.18 -4.00
N LEU A 52 -3.50 1.05 -4.04
CA LEU A 52 -4.42 1.70 -3.11
C LEU A 52 -4.16 1.24 -1.67
N LYS A 53 -4.08 -0.07 -1.44
CA LYS A 53 -3.87 -0.65 -0.10
C LYS A 53 -2.50 -0.31 0.49
N CYS A 54 -1.46 -0.40 -0.32
CA CYS A 54 -0.13 0.06 0.09
C CYS A 54 -0.14 1.55 0.48
N PHE A 55 -0.82 2.40 -0.30
CA PHE A 55 -0.91 3.82 -0.01
C PHE A 55 -1.75 4.11 1.25
N GLN A 56 -2.86 3.41 1.46
CA GLN A 56 -3.67 3.51 2.68
C GLN A 56 -2.86 3.15 3.94
N LYS A 57 -2.03 2.10 3.86
CA LYS A 57 -1.24 1.63 5.00
C LYS A 57 0.01 2.47 5.26
N MET A 58 0.71 2.89 4.21
CA MET A 58 2.05 3.48 4.31
C MET A 58 2.12 4.96 3.93
N ALA A 59 1.04 5.55 3.40
CA ALA A 59 1.00 6.89 2.79
C ALA A 59 2.04 7.12 1.68
N ARG A 60 2.63 6.04 1.13
CA ARG A 60 3.60 6.03 0.03
C ARG A 60 3.35 4.84 -0.89
N PHE A 61 3.94 4.89 -2.09
CA PHE A 61 3.92 3.77 -3.03
C PHE A 61 5.24 2.99 -2.91
N PRO A 62 5.21 1.74 -2.42
CA PRO A 62 6.39 0.89 -2.37
C PRO A 62 6.83 0.46 -3.77
N SER A 63 8.11 0.11 -3.90
CA SER A 63 8.59 -0.58 -5.10
C SER A 63 8.13 -2.05 -5.10
N PRO A 64 8.04 -2.74 -6.25
CA PRO A 64 7.56 -4.12 -6.29
C PRO A 64 8.31 -5.07 -5.35
N GLY A 65 9.63 -4.90 -5.23
CA GLY A 65 10.46 -5.72 -4.33
C GLY A 65 10.29 -5.39 -2.83
N GLU A 66 9.58 -4.33 -2.47
CA GLU A 66 9.26 -3.98 -1.08
C GLU A 66 7.94 -4.58 -0.59
N ILE A 67 7.09 -5.07 -1.51
CA ILE A 67 5.78 -5.64 -1.18
C ILE A 67 5.97 -7.13 -0.89
N PRO A 68 5.62 -7.62 0.31
CA PRO A 68 5.70 -9.04 0.60
C PRO A 68 4.71 -9.86 -0.25
N ASP A 69 5.14 -11.03 -0.71
CA ASP A 69 4.32 -11.94 -1.51
C ASP A 69 2.99 -12.30 -0.83
N VAL A 70 2.98 -12.44 0.51
CA VAL A 70 1.76 -12.70 1.29
C VAL A 70 0.70 -11.60 1.13
N VAL A 71 1.10 -10.34 0.92
CA VAL A 71 0.16 -9.24 0.66
C VAL A 71 -0.38 -9.32 -0.75
N ILE A 72 0.49 -9.61 -1.72
CA ILE A 72 0.14 -9.80 -3.13
C ILE A 72 -0.89 -10.92 -3.24
N ASP A 73 -0.60 -12.07 -2.64
CA ASP A 73 -1.49 -13.24 -2.61
C ASP A 73 -2.83 -12.98 -1.94
N HIS A 74 -2.83 -12.27 -0.80
CA HIS A 74 -4.07 -11.95 -0.09
C HIS A 74 -4.99 -11.08 -0.94
N VAL A 75 -4.45 -10.02 -1.54
CA VAL A 75 -5.23 -9.12 -2.40
C VAL A 75 -5.73 -9.88 -3.64
N ARG A 76 -4.89 -10.71 -4.27
CA ARG A 76 -5.30 -11.56 -5.40
C ARG A 76 -6.50 -12.46 -5.05
N ARG A 77 -6.44 -13.13 -3.90
CA ARG A 77 -7.54 -13.98 -3.40
C ARG A 77 -8.79 -13.18 -3.10
N CYS A 78 -8.66 -11.99 -2.52
CA CYS A 78 -9.81 -11.10 -2.29
C CYS A 78 -10.50 -10.65 -3.60
N LEU A 79 -9.74 -10.54 -4.69
CA LEU A 79 -10.27 -10.22 -6.01
C LEU A 79 -10.79 -11.46 -6.77
N GLY A 80 -10.68 -12.66 -6.20
CA GLY A 80 -11.11 -13.90 -6.86
C GLY A 80 -10.31 -14.24 -8.12
N LEU A 81 -9.09 -13.72 -8.24
CA LEU A 81 -8.25 -13.91 -9.42
C LEU A 81 -7.52 -15.26 -9.38
N ALA A 82 -7.31 -15.86 -10.56
CA ALA A 82 -6.55 -17.09 -10.71
C ALA A 82 -5.07 -16.89 -10.33
N GLU A 83 -4.38 -17.99 -10.03
CA GLU A 83 -3.02 -17.90 -9.49
C GLU A 83 -1.98 -17.38 -10.49
N ASP A 84 -2.27 -17.52 -11.77
CA ASP A 84 -1.51 -17.02 -12.91
C ASP A 84 -1.85 -15.57 -13.29
N VAL A 85 -2.63 -14.85 -12.48
CA VAL A 85 -2.89 -13.43 -12.72
C VAL A 85 -1.93 -12.61 -11.87
N TRP A 86 -0.93 -12.02 -12.53
CA TRP A 86 0.03 -11.11 -11.91
C TRP A 86 -0.43 -9.65 -12.01
N GLN A 87 0.00 -8.84 -11.04
CA GLN A 87 -0.24 -7.40 -11.07
C GLN A 87 0.47 -6.76 -12.27
N ASP A 88 -0.32 -6.22 -13.18
CA ASP A 88 0.18 -5.48 -14.34
C ASP A 88 0.12 -3.98 -14.06
N HIS A 89 1.27 -3.42 -13.70
CA HIS A 89 1.38 -1.96 -13.54
C HIS A 89 1.40 -1.22 -14.90
N GLY A 90 1.43 -1.97 -16.01
CA GLY A 90 1.56 -1.48 -17.37
C GLY A 90 2.87 -0.73 -17.61
N SER A 91 2.86 0.15 -18.61
CA SER A 91 3.93 1.10 -18.85
C SER A 91 4.16 2.03 -17.65
N SER A 92 5.31 2.72 -17.60
CA SER A 92 5.59 3.75 -16.59
C SER A 92 4.50 4.84 -16.52
N ARG A 93 3.82 5.11 -17.65
CA ARG A 93 2.68 6.02 -17.76
C ARG A 93 1.44 5.47 -17.05
N SER A 94 1.14 4.18 -17.21
CA SER A 94 0.01 3.49 -16.54
C SER A 94 0.21 3.46 -15.03
N ALA A 95 1.41 3.11 -14.56
CA ALA A 95 1.76 3.16 -13.14
C ALA A 95 1.66 4.58 -12.54
N LYS A 96 1.97 5.63 -13.33
CA LYS A 96 1.79 7.02 -12.90
C LYS A 96 0.30 7.41 -12.84
N ALA A 97 -0.50 6.93 -13.79
CA ALA A 97 -1.95 7.13 -13.80
C ALA A 97 -2.61 6.48 -12.58
N HIS A 98 -2.27 5.22 -12.26
CA HIS A 98 -2.77 4.54 -11.05
C HIS A 98 -2.44 5.31 -9.78
N ARG A 99 -1.20 5.81 -9.64
CA ARG A 99 -0.80 6.64 -8.50
C ARG A 99 -1.60 7.93 -8.40
N LYS A 100 -1.92 8.57 -9.53
CA LYS A 100 -2.78 9.76 -9.57
C LYS A 100 -4.20 9.44 -9.12
N LEU A 101 -4.77 8.34 -9.65
CA LEU A 101 -6.11 7.86 -9.29
C LEU A 101 -6.23 7.57 -7.79
N VAL A 102 -5.26 6.86 -7.21
CA VAL A 102 -5.22 6.56 -5.77
C VAL A 102 -5.17 7.84 -4.94
N ARG A 103 -4.33 8.82 -5.31
CA ARG A 103 -4.26 10.11 -4.59
C ARG A 103 -5.57 10.88 -4.66
N GLN A 104 -6.24 10.87 -5.82
CA GLN A 104 -7.54 11.53 -6.01
C GLN A 104 -8.62 10.86 -5.16
N ARG A 105 -8.71 9.51 -5.19
CA ARG A 105 -9.71 8.75 -4.43
C ARG A 105 -9.58 8.96 -2.93
N GLN A 106 -8.35 8.94 -2.42
CA GLN A 106 -8.09 9.12 -0.99
C GLN A 106 -8.32 10.57 -0.51
N GLY A 107 -8.74 11.48 -1.39
CA GLY A 107 -8.95 12.89 -1.06
C GLY A 107 -7.66 13.58 -0.61
N VAL A 108 -6.49 12.98 -0.88
CA VAL A 108 -5.20 13.54 -0.49
C VAL A 108 -4.86 14.68 -1.45
N LYS A 109 -5.43 15.85 -1.16
CA LYS A 109 -4.75 17.11 -1.49
C LYS A 109 -3.50 17.13 -0.63
N TYR A 110 -2.34 17.22 -1.27
CA TYR A 110 -1.08 17.42 -0.55
C TYR A 110 -1.17 18.72 0.24
N ASP A 111 -1.45 18.61 1.54
CA ASP A 111 -1.44 19.72 2.47
C ASP A 111 -0.07 19.77 3.14
N ALA A 112 0.84 20.52 2.51
CA ALA A 112 2.20 20.71 2.99
C ALA A 112 2.25 21.36 4.38
N GLY A 113 1.22 22.11 4.78
CA GLY A 113 1.13 22.72 6.11
C GLY A 113 0.84 21.68 7.16
N ARG A 114 -0.18 20.83 6.92
CA ARG A 114 -0.55 19.74 7.83
C ARG A 114 0.55 18.69 7.96
N ALA A 115 1.24 18.36 6.86
CA ALA A 115 2.38 17.45 6.89
C ALA A 115 3.55 17.98 7.74
N ARG A 116 3.88 19.28 7.60
CA ARG A 116 4.91 19.93 8.44
C ARG A 116 4.51 20.00 9.90
N ALA A 117 3.23 20.27 10.20
CA ALA A 117 2.73 20.32 11.57
C ALA A 117 2.81 18.96 12.28
N ILE A 118 2.46 17.86 11.59
CA ILE A 118 2.57 16.50 12.13
C ILE A 118 4.04 16.11 12.36
N ALA A 119 4.93 16.42 11.40
CA ALA A 119 6.36 16.18 11.56
C ALA A 119 6.94 16.99 12.73
N ALA A 120 6.58 18.27 12.86
CA ALA A 120 7.00 19.12 13.96
C ALA A 120 6.47 18.62 15.32
N ALA A 121 5.22 18.13 15.37
CA ALA A 121 4.65 17.54 16.57
C ALA A 121 5.39 16.26 16.99
N ALA A 122 5.75 15.40 16.04
CA ALA A 122 6.53 14.20 16.30
C ALA A 122 7.95 14.53 16.81
N ILE A 123 8.64 15.49 16.19
CA ILE A 123 9.96 15.97 16.64
C ILE A 123 9.89 16.59 18.04
N ASN A 124 8.84 17.37 18.32
CA ASN A 124 8.64 17.98 19.63
C ASN A 124 8.29 16.94 20.71
N ALA A 125 7.53 15.89 20.38
CA ALA A 125 7.27 14.78 21.30
C ALA A 125 8.57 14.04 21.65
N LEU A 126 9.43 13.75 20.67
CA LEU A 126 10.75 13.17 20.89
C LEU A 126 11.65 14.06 21.76
N ARG A 127 11.66 15.38 21.50
CA ARG A 127 12.41 16.36 22.32
C ARG A 127 11.90 16.50 23.75
N ARG A 128 10.65 16.17 24.04
CA ARG A 128 10.08 16.20 25.40
C ARG A 128 10.43 14.93 26.17
N LEU A 129 10.46 13.78 25.49
CA LEU A 129 10.90 12.52 26.07
C LEU A 129 12.40 12.55 26.42
N ALA A 130 13.23 13.11 25.54
CA ALA A 130 14.67 13.25 25.77
C ALA A 130 15.04 14.28 26.87
N ARG A 131 14.09 15.12 27.33
CA ARG A 131 14.29 16.09 28.42
C ARG A 131 13.80 15.59 29.79
N ARG A 132 13.20 14.39 29.83
CA ARG A 132 12.73 13.72 31.06
C ARG A 132 13.64 12.56 31.50
N LEU A 133 14.72 12.33 30.76
CA LEU A 133 15.84 11.45 31.10
C LEU A 133 17.03 12.34 31.49
#